data_AF-A0A3R9WNV5-F1
#
_entry.id   AF-A0A3R9WNV5-F1
#
_cell.length_a   1.000
_cell.length_b   1.000
_cell.length_c   1.000
_cell.angle_alpha   90.00
_cell.angle_beta   90.00
_cell.angle_gamma   90.00
#
_symmetry.space_group_name_H-M   'P 1'
#
loop_
_entity.id
_entity.type
_entity.pdbx_description
1 polymer ?
#
loop_
_entity_poly.entity_id
_entity_poly.type
_entity_poly.pdbx_seq_one_letter_code
_entity_poly.pdbx_strand_id
1 'polypeptide(L)'
;MCSSTGSGRVVPSSSVSPSRDSAAKLGFSDRVTLALIAHLLQRQGISEVVAGFLNISAKTRLGLLASAVVLTAAAGASAAPAGRTQHRLAPVRKAPTPAAKAPVQVPVATPAAAPAPGARNSSSGLNLPQNPTLFGAGIPSVVKASAIVNGEVITQTDIDQRLALLAIANGQPIPADQLETLRTQVLRNLIDETLQIQAAKAEKIDVSNDDIDKTVKRVASGVKQTPEQMADYLKARGSSIRSIRRQIEGELAWQRLQRQKIENSVNVGDDEVKAVIARMNAAKGTEEFHVGEIYLSANQGNDAQVQANMAKILDALKQGGSFVGYARQFSEASTAAVGGDLGWVRPEMLPEQLSAVLRTMGPGQISAPVKVQGGYSILAVQDTRKVLTADPRDAVLALKQISISFPKGTSPTAAEPVLQRFAAAAQGSGGCGGADKIAADFHGDVVTSDGVKLRDLPPALQQMMTPMQVGQATRPFGSIEDGVRVLVICGRDEGQSDTEAPTYDKVFAQLNEERVNLRSRRYLRDLRRDAVIEFR
;
A
#
# COMPACT_ATOMS: atom_id res chain seq x y z
N MET A 1 -41.80 34.44 -67.05
CA MET A 1 -42.92 34.90 -66.21
C MET A 1 -42.37 35.18 -64.81
N CYS A 2 -42.90 36.22 -64.14
CA CYS A 2 -42.68 36.73 -62.76
C CYS A 2 -41.53 36.15 -61.91
N SER A 3 -40.55 36.90 -61.40
CA SER A 3 -40.58 38.09 -60.51
C SER A 3 -40.85 37.81 -59.02
N SER A 4 -39.99 38.42 -58.18
CA SER A 4 -40.18 38.95 -56.81
C SER A 4 -39.85 38.10 -55.54
N THR A 5 -38.66 38.41 -54.96
CA THR A 5 -38.38 38.90 -53.57
C THR A 5 -38.49 38.07 -52.27
N GLY A 6 -37.43 38.21 -51.44
CA GLY A 6 -37.40 38.09 -49.95
C GLY A 6 -36.95 36.72 -49.40
N SER A 7 -35.87 36.49 -48.63
CA SER A 7 -35.00 37.30 -47.73
C SER A 7 -35.74 37.96 -46.55
N GLY A 8 -35.43 37.77 -45.25
CA GLY A 8 -34.47 36.92 -44.48
C GLY A 8 -35.10 36.63 -43.09
N ARG A 9 -34.51 36.06 -42.02
CA ARG A 9 -33.14 35.90 -41.46
C ARG A 9 -33.15 34.63 -40.55
N VAL A 10 -32.15 33.75 -40.59
CA VAL A 10 -30.96 33.69 -39.70
C VAL A 10 -31.23 33.57 -38.19
N VAL A 11 -31.03 32.36 -37.65
CA VAL A 11 -30.48 32.07 -36.30
C VAL A 11 -29.49 30.91 -36.46
N PRO A 12 -28.26 30.95 -35.90
CA PRO A 12 -27.25 29.94 -36.16
C PRO A 12 -27.34 28.71 -35.23
N SER A 13 -27.15 27.52 -35.80
CA SER A 13 -26.99 26.27 -35.06
C SER A 13 -25.51 25.92 -34.88
N SER A 14 -24.98 26.02 -33.66
CA SER A 14 -23.64 25.53 -33.31
C SER A 14 -23.75 24.36 -32.32
N SER A 15 -24.03 23.16 -32.84
CA SER A 15 -24.01 21.91 -32.08
C SER A 15 -22.58 21.35 -32.03
N VAL A 16 -21.91 21.51 -30.89
CA VAL A 16 -20.67 20.80 -30.56
C VAL A 16 -20.93 19.97 -29.31
N SER A 17 -21.17 18.67 -29.50
CA SER A 17 -21.18 17.68 -28.42
C SER A 17 -19.75 17.18 -28.19
N PRO A 18 -19.22 17.17 -26.95
CA PRO A 18 -17.95 16.50 -26.67
C PRO A 18 -18.14 14.98 -26.69
N SER A 19 -17.22 14.27 -27.35
CA SER A 19 -17.24 12.82 -27.46
C SER A 19 -16.89 12.14 -26.13
N ARG A 20 -17.67 11.10 -25.78
CA ARG A 20 -17.34 10.15 -24.71
C ARG A 20 -16.21 9.23 -25.16
N ASP A 21 -14.96 9.59 -24.89
CA ASP A 21 -13.82 8.69 -25.12
C ASP A 21 -12.63 9.02 -24.21
N SER A 22 -12.74 8.72 -22.90
CA SER A 22 -11.64 8.81 -21.92
C SER A 22 -11.98 8.06 -20.61
N ALA A 23 -12.08 6.73 -20.68
CA ALA A 23 -12.26 5.88 -19.49
C ALA A 23 -11.59 4.49 -19.57
N ALA A 24 -10.54 4.33 -20.39
CA ALA A 24 -9.79 3.06 -20.50
C ALA A 24 -8.35 3.23 -21.03
N LYS A 25 -7.47 3.88 -20.24
CA LYS A 25 -5.99 3.82 -20.35
C LYS A 25 -5.33 4.64 -19.22
N LEU A 26 -5.21 4.05 -18.04
CA LEU A 26 -4.37 4.64 -16.97
C LEU A 26 -2.90 4.31 -17.25
N GLY A 27 -2.07 5.35 -17.30
CA GLY A 27 -0.65 5.21 -17.61
C GLY A 27 0.18 4.79 -16.40
N PHE A 28 1.45 4.47 -16.65
CA PHE A 28 2.44 4.18 -15.59
C PHE A 28 2.53 5.29 -14.54
N SER A 29 2.42 6.57 -14.97
CA SER A 29 2.42 7.73 -14.07
C SER A 29 1.26 7.70 -13.07
N ASP A 30 0.06 7.29 -13.50
CA ASP A 30 -1.13 7.26 -12.65
C ASP A 30 -1.06 6.12 -11.65
N ARG A 31 -0.55 4.94 -12.07
CA ARG A 31 -0.37 3.78 -11.19
C ARG A 31 0.65 4.05 -10.08
N VAL A 32 1.77 4.73 -10.38
CA VAL A 32 2.75 5.14 -9.36
C VAL A 32 2.17 6.20 -8.42
N THR A 33 1.41 7.18 -8.95
CA THR A 33 0.79 8.24 -8.15
C THR A 33 -0.30 7.68 -7.21
N LEU A 34 -1.14 6.77 -7.69
CA LEU A 34 -2.14 6.06 -6.88
C LEU A 34 -1.51 5.18 -5.80
N ALA A 35 -0.42 4.48 -6.11
CA ALA A 35 0.32 3.69 -5.11
C ALA A 35 0.93 4.59 -4.02
N LEU A 36 1.47 5.76 -4.38
CA LEU A 36 2.02 6.72 -3.41
C LEU A 36 0.92 7.30 -2.50
N ILE A 37 -0.24 7.66 -3.06
CA ILE A 37 -1.39 8.20 -2.32
C ILE A 37 -1.98 7.14 -1.38
N ALA A 38 -2.20 5.92 -1.84
CA ALA A 38 -2.70 4.83 -1.00
C ALA A 38 -1.76 4.52 0.17
N HIS A 39 -0.44 4.53 -0.07
CA HIS A 39 0.54 4.26 0.98
C HIS A 39 0.70 5.43 1.97
N LEU A 40 0.50 6.68 1.54
CA LEU A 40 0.46 7.84 2.43
C LEU A 40 -0.77 7.83 3.34
N LEU A 41 -1.96 7.53 2.80
CA LEU A 41 -3.20 7.44 3.56
C LEU A 41 -3.16 6.32 4.61
N GLN A 42 -2.62 5.16 4.25
CA GLN A 42 -2.55 4.00 5.15
C GLN A 42 -1.49 4.13 6.25
N ARG A 43 -0.54 5.07 6.14
CA ARG A 43 0.58 5.23 7.09
C ARG A 43 0.41 6.41 8.07
N GLN A 44 -0.51 7.35 7.82
CA GLN A 44 -0.74 8.48 8.73
C GLN A 44 -1.73 8.21 9.87
N GLY A 45 -2.48 7.09 9.83
CA GLY A 45 -3.38 6.72 10.94
C GLY A 45 -4.52 7.71 11.19
N ILE A 46 -4.88 8.53 10.19
CA ILE A 46 -5.94 9.53 10.30
C ILE A 46 -7.29 8.84 10.14
N SER A 47 -7.80 8.32 11.25
CA SER A 47 -9.24 8.23 11.48
C SER A 47 -9.65 9.52 12.21
N GLU A 48 -10.59 10.25 11.62
CA GLU A 48 -11.19 11.50 12.10
C GLU A 48 -10.30 12.78 12.08
N VAL A 49 -10.98 13.93 12.14
CA VAL A 49 -10.44 15.32 12.20
C VAL A 49 -9.81 15.90 10.92
N VAL A 50 -10.49 15.80 9.77
CA VAL A 50 -10.40 16.83 8.70
C VAL A 50 -11.80 17.18 8.16
N ALA A 51 -12.64 17.73 9.04
CA ALA A 51 -13.89 18.39 8.69
C ALA A 51 -14.01 19.70 9.49
N GLY A 52 -13.16 20.69 9.17
CA GLY A 52 -13.13 21.93 9.96
C GLY A 52 -12.01 22.96 9.70
N PHE A 53 -11.24 22.88 8.62
CA PHE A 53 -10.20 23.89 8.31
C PHE A 53 -10.08 24.22 6.81
N LEU A 54 -11.20 24.58 6.18
CA LEU A 54 -11.23 25.16 4.82
C LEU A 54 -12.26 26.29 4.71
N ASN A 55 -12.22 27.27 5.62
CA ASN A 55 -12.91 28.55 5.41
C ASN A 55 -12.31 29.70 6.23
N ILE A 56 -11.31 30.39 5.67
CA ILE A 56 -11.00 31.80 5.98
C ILE A 56 -10.54 32.46 4.68
N SER A 57 -11.16 33.59 4.35
CA SER A 57 -11.02 34.28 3.06
C SER A 57 -9.72 35.07 2.95
N ALA A 58 -9.28 35.31 1.70
CA ALA A 58 -8.06 36.06 1.40
C ALA A 58 -8.21 37.57 1.71
N LYS A 59 -7.88 37.96 2.94
CA LYS A 59 -7.50 39.33 3.33
C LYS A 59 -6.63 39.31 4.59
N THR A 60 -5.78 40.35 4.72
CA THR A 60 -4.87 40.60 5.86
C THR A 60 -3.58 39.76 5.90
N ARG A 61 -2.58 40.19 5.11
CA ARG A 61 -1.16 40.09 5.49
C ARG A 61 -0.81 41.33 6.33
N LEU A 62 -0.16 41.19 7.50
CA LEU A 62 1.10 41.88 7.92
C LEU A 62 1.44 41.64 9.40
N GLY A 63 2.74 41.47 9.72
CA GLY A 63 3.32 41.54 11.09
C GLY A 63 3.04 40.33 11.99
N LEU A 64 4.02 39.65 12.59
CA LEU A 64 5.18 40.20 13.31
C LEU A 64 6.40 39.25 13.25
N LEU A 65 7.58 39.77 13.59
CA LEU A 65 8.86 39.07 13.66
C LEU A 65 9.29 38.78 15.11
N ALA A 66 9.96 37.63 15.29
CA ALA A 66 11.13 37.38 16.15
C ALA A 66 11.05 37.38 17.70
N SER A 67 11.80 36.42 18.27
CA SER A 67 12.47 36.44 19.59
C SER A 67 11.59 36.25 20.85
N ALA A 68 12.05 35.69 21.99
CA ALA A 68 13.40 35.23 22.39
C ALA A 68 13.37 34.24 23.60
N VAL A 69 14.54 33.64 23.92
CA VAL A 69 15.04 33.28 25.29
C VAL A 69 14.24 32.21 26.09
N VAL A 70 14.74 30.99 26.36
CA VAL A 70 15.92 30.55 27.18
C VAL A 70 15.79 30.83 28.69
N LEU A 71 15.55 29.79 29.49
CA LEU A 71 15.92 29.78 30.92
C LEU A 71 16.33 28.36 31.37
N THR A 72 17.33 28.27 32.24
CA THR A 72 18.00 27.04 32.71
C THR A 72 17.96 26.91 34.23
N ALA A 73 18.22 25.68 34.73
CA ALA A 73 18.60 25.31 36.12
C ALA A 73 17.48 25.25 37.19
N ALA A 74 17.52 24.42 38.25
CA ALA A 74 18.31 23.19 38.57
C ALA A 74 17.78 22.52 39.89
N ALA A 75 18.45 21.43 40.36
CA ALA A 75 18.21 20.59 41.57
C ALA A 75 17.08 19.53 41.46
N GLY A 76 17.10 18.33 42.08
CA GLY A 76 18.08 17.60 42.93
C GLY A 76 17.37 16.82 44.07
N ALA A 77 17.82 15.67 44.63
CA ALA A 77 18.88 14.68 44.33
C ALA A 77 18.67 13.38 45.21
N SER A 78 19.64 12.42 45.25
CA SER A 78 19.70 11.21 46.14
C SER A 78 18.73 10.04 45.83
N ALA A 79 19.00 8.76 46.14
CA ALA A 79 20.18 8.05 46.67
C ALA A 79 20.15 6.54 46.29
N ALA A 80 21.27 5.81 46.49
CA ALA A 80 21.37 4.35 46.44
C ALA A 80 21.99 3.79 47.73
N PRO A 81 21.91 2.47 48.00
CA PRO A 81 22.90 1.79 48.84
C PRO A 81 23.51 0.52 48.17
N ALA A 82 24.58 -0.01 48.77
CA ALA A 82 25.40 -1.10 48.23
C ALA A 82 25.87 -2.12 49.30
N GLY A 83 26.29 -3.32 48.88
CA GLY A 83 27.02 -4.33 49.67
C GLY A 83 27.23 -5.61 48.84
N ARG A 84 28.46 -5.99 48.44
CA ARG A 84 29.46 -6.84 49.15
C ARG A 84 28.91 -8.23 49.52
N THR A 85 29.60 -9.35 49.24
CA THR A 85 31.01 -9.66 49.60
C THR A 85 31.76 -10.57 48.60
N GLN A 86 33.06 -10.78 48.85
CA GLN A 86 34.03 -11.57 48.07
C GLN A 86 34.29 -12.95 48.69
N HIS A 87 34.82 -13.91 47.92
CA HIS A 87 35.89 -14.79 48.43
C HIS A 87 36.86 -15.27 47.33
N ARG A 88 37.98 -15.86 47.78
CA ARG A 88 39.30 -15.90 47.13
C ARG A 88 39.92 -17.30 47.30
N LEU A 89 40.70 -17.81 46.34
CA LEU A 89 41.91 -18.66 46.56
C LEU A 89 42.56 -19.11 45.22
N ALA A 90 43.87 -19.40 45.29
CA ALA A 90 44.79 -19.96 44.27
C ALA A 90 46.01 -20.56 45.04
N PRO A 91 47.17 -20.99 44.47
CA PRO A 91 47.60 -21.28 43.08
C PRO A 91 48.34 -22.66 42.97
N VAL A 92 49.48 -22.75 42.22
CA VAL A 92 50.54 -23.83 42.11
C VAL A 92 50.49 -24.62 40.76
N ARG A 93 51.57 -24.94 39.98
CA ARG A 93 53.05 -25.12 40.18
C ARG A 93 53.93 -24.72 38.93
N LYS A 94 55.26 -24.95 38.99
CA LYS A 94 56.32 -24.51 38.03
C LYS A 94 56.86 -25.60 37.06
N ALA A 95 57.42 -25.16 35.92
CA ALA A 95 58.64 -25.51 35.12
C ALA A 95 59.48 -26.80 35.44
N PRO A 96 60.29 -27.39 34.50
CA PRO A 96 61.50 -26.73 33.93
C PRO A 96 61.95 -27.11 32.47
N THR A 97 62.96 -26.38 31.98
CA THR A 97 63.78 -26.63 30.75
C THR A 97 65.01 -27.52 31.05
N PRO A 98 65.74 -27.99 30.02
CA PRO A 98 67.20 -27.79 30.06
C PRO A 98 67.90 -27.43 28.71
N ALA A 99 68.96 -26.63 28.85
CA ALA A 99 70.27 -26.55 28.16
C ALA A 99 70.43 -27.05 26.69
N ALA A 100 70.96 -26.29 25.71
CA ALA A 100 72.14 -25.39 25.59
C ALA A 100 73.47 -26.07 25.20
N LYS A 101 74.02 -25.66 24.02
CA LYS A 101 75.46 -25.62 23.68
C LYS A 101 75.74 -24.47 22.69
N ALA A 102 76.89 -23.81 22.89
CA ALA A 102 77.52 -22.79 22.03
C ALA A 102 79.03 -23.15 21.95
N PRO A 103 80.00 -22.30 21.55
CA PRO A 103 79.96 -21.07 20.73
C PRO A 103 81.03 -21.08 19.59
N VAL A 104 81.10 -20.01 18.76
CA VAL A 104 82.38 -19.49 18.22
C VAL A 104 82.33 -17.96 18.31
N GLN A 105 83.49 -17.33 18.53
CA GLN A 105 83.63 -15.97 19.08
C GLN A 105 83.94 -14.87 18.04
N VAL A 106 83.84 -13.63 18.54
CA VAL A 106 84.00 -12.33 17.86
C VAL A 106 85.46 -11.85 17.88
N PRO A 107 85.79 -10.71 17.24
CA PRO A 107 86.01 -9.47 18.02
C PRO A 107 85.20 -8.29 17.43
N VAL A 108 84.38 -7.56 18.18
CA VAL A 108 84.68 -6.60 19.27
C VAL A 108 85.60 -5.46 18.86
N ALA A 109 84.97 -4.30 18.65
CA ALA A 109 85.54 -2.97 18.87
C ALA A 109 84.47 -2.11 19.58
N THR A 110 84.88 -1.35 20.60
CA THR A 110 83.98 -0.60 21.51
C THR A 110 84.16 0.93 21.31
N PRO A 111 83.38 1.83 21.97
CA PRO A 111 82.39 2.62 21.27
C PRO A 111 82.71 4.13 21.20
N ALA A 112 81.96 4.86 20.36
CA ALA A 112 81.86 6.32 20.39
C ALA A 112 80.39 6.76 20.33
N ALA A 113 80.09 7.93 20.90
CA ALA A 113 78.73 8.36 21.25
C ALA A 113 77.87 8.83 20.06
N ALA A 114 76.54 8.90 20.29
CA ALA A 114 75.53 9.29 19.32
C ALA A 114 75.64 10.76 18.85
N PRO A 115 75.10 11.05 17.66
CA PRO A 115 73.96 11.97 17.61
C PRO A 115 72.74 11.45 16.80
N ALA A 116 71.63 12.19 16.89
CA ALA A 116 70.32 11.87 16.32
C ALA A 116 70.21 12.24 14.80
N PRO A 117 69.10 11.95 14.10
CA PRO A 117 69.10 11.64 12.66
C PRO A 117 68.98 12.85 11.71
N GLY A 118 69.53 12.71 10.49
CA GLY A 118 69.41 13.69 9.41
C GLY A 118 69.31 13.06 8.00
N ALA A 119 68.37 13.61 7.20
CA ALA A 119 68.10 13.47 5.74
C ALA A 119 68.76 12.32 4.93
N ARG A 120 68.03 11.38 4.31
CA ARG A 120 66.98 11.46 3.24
C ARG A 120 67.51 11.65 1.81
N ASN A 121 66.99 10.80 0.93
CA ASN A 121 67.34 10.69 -0.49
C ASN A 121 66.80 11.86 -1.35
N SER A 122 67.46 12.05 -2.50
CA SER A 122 67.21 13.10 -3.48
C SER A 122 65.96 12.85 -4.34
N SER A 123 65.03 13.81 -4.32
CA SER A 123 64.09 14.09 -5.42
C SER A 123 64.52 15.36 -6.13
N SER A 124 65.60 15.26 -6.92
CA SER A 124 66.25 16.41 -7.55
C SER A 124 65.30 17.16 -8.48
N GLY A 125 64.87 18.36 -8.07
CA GLY A 125 64.08 19.30 -8.88
C GLY A 125 62.66 19.59 -8.38
N LEU A 126 62.12 18.81 -7.43
CA LEU A 126 60.78 19.05 -6.88
C LEU A 126 60.82 19.14 -5.35
N ASN A 127 60.47 20.32 -4.82
CA ASN A 127 60.42 20.58 -3.39
C ASN A 127 59.13 20.01 -2.78
N LEU A 128 59.06 18.68 -2.68
CA LEU A 128 57.88 17.95 -2.19
C LEU A 128 57.94 17.77 -0.67
N PRO A 129 56.84 18.03 0.06
CA PRO A 129 56.79 17.75 1.50
C PRO A 129 56.89 16.24 1.73
N GLN A 130 57.58 15.85 2.81
CA GLN A 130 57.84 14.44 3.14
C GLN A 130 56.57 13.67 3.50
N ASN A 131 55.49 14.37 3.86
CA ASN A 131 54.13 13.87 4.02
C ASN A 131 53.18 14.84 3.29
N PRO A 132 52.83 14.62 2.01
CA PRO A 132 51.87 15.46 1.31
C PRO A 132 50.44 15.17 1.83
N THR A 133 49.78 16.19 2.38
CA THR A 133 48.34 16.15 2.62
C THR A 133 47.61 16.27 1.28
N LEU A 134 46.94 15.19 0.86
CA LEU A 134 46.13 15.17 -0.35
C LEU A 134 44.80 15.90 -0.07
N PHE A 135 44.52 16.94 -0.85
CA PHE A 135 43.27 17.70 -0.77
C PHE A 135 42.30 17.26 -1.88
N GLY A 136 41.11 16.85 -1.48
CA GLY A 136 40.08 16.28 -2.35
C GLY A 136 39.58 14.94 -1.81
N ALA A 137 38.34 14.57 -2.13
CA ALA A 137 37.85 13.22 -1.82
C ALA A 137 38.66 12.21 -2.64
N GLY A 138 39.35 11.29 -1.96
CA GLY A 138 40.13 10.24 -2.63
C GLY A 138 39.23 9.45 -3.57
N ILE A 139 39.65 9.32 -4.84
CA ILE A 139 38.95 8.48 -5.81
C ILE A 139 38.86 7.08 -5.21
N PRO A 140 37.66 6.48 -5.05
CA PRO A 140 37.51 5.17 -4.42
C PRO A 140 38.30 4.13 -5.22
N SER A 141 39.48 3.82 -4.70
CA SER A 141 40.48 3.01 -5.38
C SER A 141 40.14 1.55 -5.13
N VAL A 142 39.93 0.80 -6.22
CA VAL A 142 39.23 -0.50 -6.27
C VAL A 142 37.71 -0.36 -6.14
N VAL A 143 37.05 -0.21 -7.30
CA VAL A 143 35.64 -0.57 -7.47
C VAL A 143 35.52 -2.08 -7.30
N LYS A 144 35.08 -2.53 -6.13
CA LYS A 144 34.89 -3.97 -5.85
C LYS A 144 33.67 -4.47 -6.62
N ALA A 145 33.85 -5.57 -7.35
CA ALA A 145 32.75 -6.39 -7.81
C ALA A 145 32.03 -6.98 -6.58
N SER A 146 30.70 -6.96 -6.60
CA SER A 146 29.85 -7.65 -5.62
C SER A 146 29.23 -8.91 -6.25
N ALA A 147 28.96 -8.86 -7.56
CA ALA A 147 28.64 -10.04 -8.37
C ALA A 147 29.15 -9.90 -9.81
N ILE A 148 29.35 -11.02 -10.49
CA ILE A 148 29.61 -11.09 -11.93
C ILE A 148 28.56 -12.01 -12.55
N VAL A 149 27.83 -11.54 -13.56
CA VAL A 149 26.69 -12.21 -14.19
C VAL A 149 26.99 -12.42 -15.68
N ASN A 150 27.33 -13.64 -16.07
CA ASN A 150 27.77 -13.99 -17.43
C ASN A 150 28.91 -13.07 -17.97
N GLY A 151 29.83 -12.68 -17.08
CA GLY A 151 30.94 -11.76 -17.38
C GLY A 151 30.64 -10.26 -17.19
N GLU A 152 29.39 -9.88 -16.94
CA GLU A 152 29.03 -8.49 -16.63
C GLU A 152 29.14 -8.21 -15.12
N VAL A 153 29.89 -7.17 -14.75
CA VAL A 153 30.22 -6.87 -13.35
C VAL A 153 29.18 -5.95 -12.72
N ILE A 154 28.58 -6.40 -11.62
CA ILE A 154 27.78 -5.58 -10.70
C ILE A 154 28.67 -5.16 -9.54
N THR A 155 28.81 -3.86 -9.33
CA THR A 155 29.75 -3.28 -8.36
C THR A 155 29.04 -2.85 -7.09
N GLN A 156 29.79 -2.70 -6.00
CA GLN A 156 29.26 -2.14 -4.75
C GLN A 156 28.65 -0.73 -4.98
N THR A 157 29.25 0.05 -5.88
CA THR A 157 28.73 1.37 -6.27
C THR A 157 27.38 1.30 -6.97
N ASP A 158 27.09 0.26 -7.76
CA ASP A 158 25.77 0.08 -8.39
C ASP A 158 24.69 -0.21 -7.32
N ILE A 159 25.03 -1.04 -6.33
CA ILE A 159 24.16 -1.37 -5.19
C ILE A 159 23.86 -0.11 -4.37
N ASP A 160 24.89 0.61 -3.94
CA ASP A 160 24.72 1.80 -3.10
C ASP A 160 24.00 2.94 -3.85
N GLN A 161 24.22 3.10 -5.16
CA GLN A 161 23.48 4.08 -5.99
C GLN A 161 22.00 3.73 -6.18
N ARG A 162 21.66 2.44 -6.35
CA ARG A 162 20.26 1.97 -6.40
C ARG A 162 19.60 2.08 -5.02
N LEU A 163 20.33 1.81 -3.94
CA LEU A 163 19.86 1.99 -2.57
C LEU A 163 19.56 3.48 -2.26
N ALA A 164 20.44 4.39 -2.69
CA ALA A 164 20.21 5.83 -2.62
C ALA A 164 19.00 6.26 -3.45
N LEU A 165 18.79 5.69 -4.65
CA LEU A 165 17.61 5.96 -5.47
C LEU A 165 16.31 5.56 -4.75
N LEU A 166 16.28 4.43 -4.05
CA LEU A 166 15.13 3.99 -3.25
C LEU A 166 14.86 4.94 -2.07
N ALA A 167 15.89 5.39 -1.35
CA ALA A 167 15.74 6.38 -0.28
C ALA A 167 15.19 7.72 -0.80
N ILE A 168 15.64 8.16 -1.97
CA ILE A 168 15.13 9.35 -2.67
C ILE A 168 13.65 9.20 -3.03
N ALA A 169 13.28 8.08 -3.66
CA ALA A 169 11.89 7.80 -4.07
C ALA A 169 10.92 7.72 -2.89
N ASN A 170 11.36 7.14 -1.76
CA ASN A 170 10.57 7.04 -0.54
C ASN A 170 10.55 8.34 0.29
N GLY A 171 11.34 9.36 -0.08
CA GLY A 171 11.44 10.63 0.63
C GLY A 171 11.97 10.54 2.07
N GLN A 172 12.56 9.41 2.46
CA GLN A 172 13.00 9.10 3.82
C GLN A 172 14.31 8.29 3.79
N PRO A 173 15.21 8.46 4.78
CA PRO A 173 16.38 7.62 4.91
C PRO A 173 15.98 6.16 5.22
N ILE A 174 16.80 5.21 4.75
CA ILE A 174 16.56 3.79 4.98
C ILE A 174 16.96 3.44 6.43
N PRO A 175 16.09 2.78 7.21
CA PRO A 175 16.42 2.34 8.57
C PRO A 175 17.62 1.38 8.60
N ALA A 176 18.49 1.54 9.60
CA ALA A 176 19.75 0.79 9.68
C ALA A 176 19.54 -0.72 9.84
N ASP A 177 18.46 -1.15 10.51
CA ASP A 177 18.02 -2.53 10.68
C ASP A 177 17.55 -3.18 9.37
N GLN A 178 17.07 -2.39 8.41
CA GLN A 178 16.57 -2.87 7.11
C GLN A 178 17.63 -2.85 6.01
N LEU A 179 18.76 -2.16 6.25
CA LEU A 179 19.72 -1.77 5.23
C LEU A 179 20.38 -2.98 4.54
N GLU A 180 20.78 -4.01 5.28
CA GLU A 180 21.39 -5.23 4.71
C GLU A 180 20.39 -6.12 3.96
N THR A 181 19.15 -6.20 4.45
CA THR A 181 18.05 -6.89 3.74
C THR A 181 17.77 -6.21 2.40
N LEU A 182 17.72 -4.87 2.38
CA LEU A 182 17.51 -4.07 1.18
C LEU A 182 18.70 -4.13 0.23
N ARG A 183 19.96 -4.15 0.72
CA ARG A 183 21.15 -4.41 -0.11
C ARG A 183 21.06 -5.75 -0.83
N THR A 184 20.68 -6.81 -0.11
CA THR A 184 20.50 -8.15 -0.68
C THR A 184 19.40 -8.17 -1.75
N GLN A 185 18.29 -7.46 -1.52
CA GLN A 185 17.21 -7.32 -2.50
C GLN A 185 17.64 -6.51 -3.73
N VAL A 186 18.36 -5.39 -3.53
CA VAL A 186 18.92 -4.57 -4.61
C VAL A 186 19.89 -5.37 -5.47
N LEU A 187 20.79 -6.15 -4.88
CA LEU A 187 21.71 -7.01 -5.62
C LEU A 187 20.96 -8.03 -6.48
N ARG A 188 19.94 -8.71 -5.92
CA ARG A 188 19.10 -9.64 -6.70
C ARG A 188 18.39 -8.96 -7.86
N ASN A 189 17.84 -7.76 -7.65
CA ASN A 189 17.19 -6.98 -8.71
C ASN A 189 18.19 -6.54 -9.79
N LEU A 190 19.42 -6.14 -9.43
CA LEU A 190 20.48 -5.79 -10.38
C LEU A 190 20.95 -7.02 -11.18
N ILE A 191 20.99 -8.20 -10.58
CA ILE A 191 21.23 -9.48 -11.29
C ILE A 191 20.10 -9.73 -12.29
N ASP A 192 18.84 -9.61 -11.88
CA ASP A 192 17.68 -9.81 -12.77
C ASP A 192 17.66 -8.84 -13.96
N GLU A 193 17.89 -7.55 -13.70
CA GLU A 193 18.01 -6.49 -14.70
C GLU A 193 19.12 -6.82 -15.72
N THR A 194 20.25 -7.30 -15.23
CA THR A 194 21.38 -7.75 -16.08
C THR A 194 20.98 -8.93 -16.96
N LEU A 195 20.33 -9.95 -16.40
CA LEU A 195 19.85 -11.11 -17.15
C LEU A 195 18.77 -10.74 -18.19
N GLN A 196 17.90 -9.78 -17.88
CA GLN A 196 16.87 -9.29 -18.80
C GLN A 196 17.47 -8.56 -20.01
N ILE A 197 18.46 -7.67 -19.78
CA ILE A 197 19.20 -6.98 -20.84
C ILE A 197 19.94 -8.00 -21.72
N GLN A 198 20.66 -8.95 -21.10
CA GLN A 198 21.39 -10.00 -21.82
C GLN A 198 20.46 -10.91 -22.63
N ALA A 199 19.31 -11.29 -22.10
CA ALA A 199 18.33 -12.12 -22.81
C ALA A 199 17.68 -11.40 -23.99
N ALA A 200 17.33 -10.12 -23.85
CA ALA A 200 16.84 -9.31 -24.97
C ALA A 200 17.90 -9.19 -26.08
N LYS A 201 19.16 -8.90 -25.70
CA LYS A 201 20.28 -8.80 -26.63
C LYS A 201 20.56 -10.12 -27.36
N ALA A 202 20.50 -11.26 -26.67
CA ALA A 202 20.64 -12.59 -27.27
C ALA A 202 19.56 -12.86 -28.33
N GLU A 203 18.34 -12.37 -28.10
CA GLU A 203 17.20 -12.45 -29.02
C GLU A 203 17.18 -11.33 -30.09
N LYS A 204 18.27 -10.54 -30.19
CA LYS A 204 18.42 -9.39 -31.11
C LYS A 204 17.37 -8.29 -30.91
N ILE A 205 16.85 -8.18 -29.69
CA ILE A 205 15.92 -7.15 -29.26
C ILE A 205 16.74 -6.01 -28.67
N ASP A 206 17.03 -5.01 -29.51
CA ASP A 206 17.82 -3.85 -29.12
C ASP A 206 16.99 -2.81 -28.34
N VAL A 207 17.65 -2.04 -27.47
CA VAL A 207 17.07 -0.91 -26.73
C VAL A 207 17.91 0.33 -27.04
N SER A 208 17.43 1.15 -27.98
CA SER A 208 18.16 2.33 -28.43
C SER A 208 18.32 3.38 -27.31
N ASN A 209 19.45 4.12 -27.34
CA ASN A 209 19.68 5.23 -26.42
C ASN A 209 18.55 6.27 -26.49
N ASP A 210 18.02 6.55 -27.68
CA ASP A 210 16.86 7.42 -27.90
C ASP A 210 15.63 7.00 -27.09
N ASP A 211 15.37 5.70 -26.95
CA ASP A 211 14.20 5.19 -26.21
C ASP A 211 14.40 5.28 -24.69
N ILE A 212 15.65 5.11 -24.24
CA ILE A 212 16.08 5.40 -22.87
C ILE A 212 15.94 6.90 -22.60
N ASP A 213 16.43 7.77 -23.48
CA ASP A 213 16.39 9.23 -23.34
C ASP A 213 14.96 9.79 -23.29
N LYS A 214 14.08 9.32 -24.18
CA LYS A 214 12.64 9.64 -24.15
C LYS A 214 12.00 9.25 -22.82
N THR A 215 12.43 8.14 -22.22
CA THR A 215 11.89 7.64 -20.95
C THR A 215 12.49 8.39 -19.76
N VAL A 216 13.79 8.67 -19.75
CA VAL A 216 14.45 9.54 -18.75
C VAL A 216 13.80 10.93 -18.74
N LYS A 217 13.54 11.53 -19.91
CA LYS A 217 12.85 12.82 -20.03
C LYS A 217 11.44 12.76 -19.44
N ARG A 218 10.70 11.66 -19.64
CA ARG A 218 9.37 11.45 -19.05
C ARG A 218 9.43 11.35 -17.52
N VAL A 219 10.39 10.61 -16.98
CA VAL A 219 10.62 10.47 -15.53
C VAL A 219 10.98 11.83 -14.90
N ALA A 220 11.93 12.56 -15.49
CA ALA A 220 12.32 13.89 -15.02
C ALA A 220 11.14 14.89 -15.05
N SER A 221 10.34 14.86 -16.12
CA SER A 221 9.14 15.70 -16.25
C SER A 221 8.09 15.40 -15.15
N GLY A 222 7.95 14.14 -14.73
CA GLY A 222 7.07 13.74 -13.63
C GLY A 222 7.42 14.37 -12.29
N VAL A 223 8.71 14.64 -12.04
CA VAL A 223 9.20 15.38 -10.86
C VAL A 223 9.47 16.87 -11.14
N LYS A 224 8.97 17.39 -12.28
CA LYS A 224 9.12 18.80 -12.73
C LYS A 224 10.58 19.26 -12.89
N GLN A 225 11.47 18.36 -13.32
CA GLN A 225 12.89 18.63 -13.59
C GLN A 225 13.25 18.33 -15.04
N THR A 226 14.37 18.89 -15.52
CA THR A 226 15.04 18.41 -16.74
C THR A 226 15.91 17.18 -16.44
N PRO A 227 16.31 16.37 -17.45
CA PRO A 227 17.23 15.25 -17.24
C PRO A 227 18.54 15.64 -16.56
N GLU A 228 19.06 16.83 -16.85
CA GLU A 228 20.32 17.38 -16.31
C GLU A 228 20.14 17.75 -14.83
N GLN A 229 19.07 18.49 -14.51
CA GLN A 229 18.70 18.84 -13.13
C GLN A 229 18.49 17.58 -12.26
N MET A 230 17.84 16.55 -12.83
CA MET A 230 17.65 15.27 -12.16
C MET A 230 18.98 14.53 -11.97
N ALA A 231 19.90 14.57 -12.93
CA ALA A 231 21.22 13.97 -12.81
C ALA A 231 22.05 14.61 -11.68
N ASP A 232 22.06 15.94 -11.58
CA ASP A 232 22.74 16.67 -10.50
C ASP A 232 22.09 16.38 -9.13
N TYR A 233 20.75 16.37 -9.07
CA TYR A 233 20.00 16.05 -7.85
C TYR A 233 20.30 14.63 -7.33
N LEU A 234 20.35 13.63 -8.21
CA LEU A 234 20.70 12.25 -7.87
C LEU A 234 22.14 12.15 -7.37
N LYS A 235 23.08 12.79 -8.07
CA LYS A 235 24.50 12.80 -7.74
C LYS A 235 24.76 13.42 -6.36
N ALA A 236 24.09 14.53 -6.04
CA ALA A 236 24.16 15.19 -4.74
C ALA A 236 23.64 14.33 -3.57
N ARG A 237 22.89 13.27 -3.87
CA ARG A 237 22.28 12.35 -2.88
C ARG A 237 22.85 10.93 -2.92
N GLY A 238 24.01 10.73 -3.55
CA GLY A 238 24.70 9.44 -3.59
C GLY A 238 24.16 8.43 -4.62
N SER A 239 23.21 8.84 -5.46
CA SER A 239 22.73 8.05 -6.61
C SER A 239 23.36 8.55 -7.92
N SER A 240 22.91 8.04 -9.07
CA SER A 240 23.35 8.53 -10.38
C SER A 240 22.27 8.41 -11.45
N ILE A 241 22.36 9.26 -12.48
CA ILE A 241 21.53 9.13 -13.68
C ILE A 241 21.77 7.79 -14.39
N ARG A 242 22.99 7.21 -14.30
CA ARG A 242 23.30 5.87 -14.84
C ARG A 242 22.45 4.78 -14.19
N SER A 243 22.19 4.87 -12.88
CA SER A 243 21.31 3.92 -12.17
C SER A 243 19.87 3.93 -12.71
N ILE A 244 19.34 5.12 -13.04
CA ILE A 244 18.03 5.25 -13.70
C ILE A 244 18.07 4.74 -15.14
N ARG A 245 19.09 5.12 -15.93
CA ARG A 245 19.24 4.68 -17.33
C ARG A 245 19.26 3.15 -17.45
N ARG A 246 20.06 2.47 -16.60
CA ARG A 246 20.17 1.00 -16.59
C ARG A 246 18.86 0.33 -16.18
N GLN A 247 18.13 0.92 -15.23
CA GLN A 247 16.79 0.44 -14.87
C GLN A 247 15.84 0.50 -16.07
N ILE A 248 15.79 1.65 -16.74
CA ILE A 248 14.97 1.87 -17.94
C ILE A 248 15.37 0.92 -19.07
N GLU A 249 16.67 0.69 -19.26
CA GLU A 249 17.19 -0.27 -20.23
C GLU A 249 16.69 -1.69 -19.96
N GLY A 250 16.79 -2.17 -18.71
CA GLY A 250 16.27 -3.48 -18.30
C GLY A 250 14.74 -3.59 -18.42
N GLU A 251 14.00 -2.57 -17.98
CA GLU A 251 12.54 -2.53 -18.12
C GLU A 251 12.09 -2.56 -19.59
N LEU A 252 12.73 -1.77 -20.47
CA LEU A 252 12.43 -1.75 -21.91
C LEU A 252 12.85 -3.06 -22.60
N ALA A 253 14.02 -3.60 -22.27
CA ALA A 253 14.51 -4.89 -22.77
C ALA A 253 13.52 -6.01 -22.41
N TRP A 254 13.12 -6.09 -21.14
CA TRP A 254 12.17 -7.07 -20.65
C TRP A 254 10.77 -6.89 -21.24
N GLN A 255 10.29 -5.66 -21.39
CA GLN A 255 8.99 -5.38 -22.01
C GLN A 255 8.97 -5.81 -23.50
N ARG A 256 10.02 -5.51 -24.26
CA ARG A 256 10.13 -5.90 -25.68
C ARG A 256 10.27 -7.42 -25.83
N LEU A 257 11.08 -8.06 -24.99
CA LEU A 257 11.24 -9.51 -24.96
C LEU A 257 9.92 -10.23 -24.63
N GLN A 258 9.18 -9.74 -23.64
CA GLN A 258 7.86 -10.28 -23.32
C GLN A 258 6.90 -10.19 -24.50
N ARG A 259 6.79 -9.01 -25.13
CA ARG A 259 5.94 -8.83 -26.32
C ARG A 259 6.31 -9.75 -27.48
N GLN A 260 7.59 -9.87 -27.79
CA GLN A 260 8.03 -10.58 -29.00
C GLN A 260 8.12 -12.09 -28.83
N LYS A 261 8.47 -12.59 -27.65
CA LYS A 261 8.68 -14.03 -27.39
C LYS A 261 7.62 -14.66 -26.50
N ILE A 262 7.11 -13.94 -25.50
CA ILE A 262 6.24 -14.53 -24.47
C ILE A 262 4.76 -14.36 -24.86
N GLU A 263 4.31 -13.15 -25.18
CA GLU A 263 2.93 -12.89 -25.67
C GLU A 263 2.63 -13.74 -26.91
N ASN A 264 3.49 -13.70 -27.94
CA ASN A 264 3.34 -14.48 -29.19
C ASN A 264 3.35 -16.01 -29.02
N SER A 265 3.78 -16.55 -27.87
CA SER A 265 3.81 -17.99 -27.61
C SER A 265 2.79 -18.44 -26.57
N VAL A 266 1.98 -17.51 -26.04
CA VAL A 266 0.78 -17.79 -25.26
C VAL A 266 -0.41 -17.79 -26.20
N ASN A 267 -1.28 -18.79 -26.04
CA ASN A 267 -2.59 -18.84 -26.68
C ASN A 267 -3.64 -19.11 -25.58
N VAL A 268 -4.80 -18.48 -25.66
CA VAL A 268 -5.97 -18.76 -24.81
C VAL A 268 -7.05 -19.27 -25.75
N GLY A 269 -7.60 -20.46 -25.47
CA GLY A 269 -8.61 -21.07 -26.34
C GLY A 269 -10.00 -20.52 -26.04
N ASP A 270 -10.82 -20.32 -27.07
CA ASP A 270 -12.19 -19.81 -26.92
C ASP A 270 -13.02 -20.59 -25.89
N ASP A 271 -12.86 -21.92 -25.84
CA ASP A 271 -13.61 -22.78 -24.95
C ASP A 271 -13.22 -22.62 -23.48
N GLU A 272 -12.00 -22.15 -23.19
CA GLU A 272 -11.55 -21.78 -21.86
C GLU A 272 -12.21 -20.47 -21.41
N VAL A 273 -12.24 -19.46 -22.29
CA VAL A 273 -12.93 -18.18 -22.04
C VAL A 273 -14.43 -18.43 -21.82
N LYS A 274 -15.06 -19.23 -22.68
CA LYS A 274 -16.47 -19.64 -22.55
C LYS A 274 -16.70 -20.43 -21.26
N ALA A 275 -15.81 -21.34 -20.86
CA ALA A 275 -15.94 -22.10 -19.62
C ALA A 275 -15.87 -21.20 -18.38
N VAL A 276 -14.98 -20.20 -18.36
CA VAL A 276 -14.92 -19.19 -17.29
C VAL A 276 -16.23 -18.38 -17.25
N ILE A 277 -16.67 -17.84 -18.38
CA ILE A 277 -17.92 -17.06 -18.47
C ILE A 277 -19.14 -17.90 -18.07
N ALA A 278 -19.22 -19.16 -18.52
CA ALA A 278 -20.29 -20.08 -18.14
C ALA A 278 -20.27 -20.38 -16.64
N ARG A 279 -19.10 -20.55 -16.02
CA ARG A 279 -18.96 -20.75 -14.57
C ARG A 279 -19.38 -19.50 -13.78
N MET A 280 -19.06 -18.30 -14.27
CA MET A 280 -19.48 -17.05 -13.66
C MET A 280 -21.00 -16.83 -13.79
N ASN A 281 -21.58 -17.08 -14.97
CA ASN A 281 -23.02 -17.01 -15.18
C ASN A 281 -23.80 -18.06 -14.37
N ALA A 282 -23.29 -19.29 -14.26
CA ALA A 282 -23.89 -20.33 -13.42
C ALA A 282 -23.84 -20.00 -11.92
N ALA A 283 -22.92 -19.11 -11.50
CA ALA A 283 -22.86 -18.58 -10.15
C ALA A 283 -23.73 -17.32 -9.96
N LYS A 284 -24.29 -16.71 -11.01
CA LYS A 284 -25.02 -15.44 -10.91
C LYS A 284 -26.23 -15.56 -9.97
N GLY A 285 -26.35 -14.61 -9.05
CA GLY A 285 -27.41 -14.57 -8.03
C GLY A 285 -27.18 -15.53 -6.84
N THR A 286 -26.14 -16.38 -6.87
CA THR A 286 -25.74 -17.14 -5.67
C THR A 286 -25.12 -16.22 -4.62
N GLU A 287 -25.27 -16.58 -3.35
CA GLU A 287 -24.76 -15.80 -2.22
C GLU A 287 -23.31 -16.18 -1.91
N GLU A 288 -22.46 -15.17 -1.82
CA GLU A 288 -21.08 -15.25 -1.33
C GLU A 288 -20.99 -14.53 0.02
N PHE A 289 -20.24 -15.12 0.94
CA PHE A 289 -20.03 -14.61 2.29
C PHE A 289 -18.53 -14.32 2.45
N HIS A 290 -18.17 -13.17 3.02
CA HIS A 290 -16.79 -12.90 3.43
C HIS A 290 -16.60 -13.47 4.83
N VAL A 291 -15.88 -14.59 4.95
CA VAL A 291 -15.89 -15.42 6.18
C VAL A 291 -14.52 -15.49 6.82
N GLY A 292 -14.46 -15.25 8.14
CA GLY A 292 -13.34 -15.67 8.98
C GLY A 292 -13.63 -17.01 9.64
N GLU A 293 -12.62 -17.87 9.77
CA GLU A 293 -12.66 -19.15 10.47
C GLU A 293 -11.61 -19.24 11.59
N ILE A 294 -12.05 -19.72 12.76
CA ILE A 294 -11.16 -20.31 13.77
C ILE A 294 -11.46 -21.80 13.79
N TYR A 295 -10.47 -22.65 13.57
CA TYR A 295 -10.58 -24.10 13.58
C TYR A 295 -9.68 -24.70 14.66
N LEU A 296 -10.18 -25.70 15.39
CA LEU A 296 -9.39 -26.52 16.32
C LEU A 296 -9.61 -28.00 16.02
N SER A 297 -8.53 -28.78 15.88
CA SER A 297 -8.63 -30.22 15.68
C SER A 297 -9.08 -30.94 16.95
N ALA A 298 -9.89 -31.98 16.76
CA ALA A 298 -10.48 -32.79 17.82
C ALA A 298 -10.55 -34.26 17.40
N ASN A 299 -10.07 -35.12 18.29
CA ASN A 299 -10.17 -36.57 18.23
C ASN A 299 -10.93 -37.09 19.47
N GLN A 300 -11.24 -38.39 19.50
CA GLN A 300 -12.03 -38.99 20.59
C GLN A 300 -11.43 -38.79 22.00
N GLY A 301 -10.11 -38.58 22.11
CA GLY A 301 -9.43 -38.38 23.39
C GLY A 301 -9.44 -36.93 23.91
N ASN A 302 -9.69 -35.93 23.06
CA ASN A 302 -9.68 -34.50 23.46
C ASN A 302 -10.95 -33.73 23.08
N ASP A 303 -11.95 -34.36 22.47
CA ASP A 303 -13.17 -33.73 21.92
C ASP A 303 -13.84 -32.73 22.88
N ALA A 304 -14.15 -33.18 24.10
CA ALA A 304 -14.78 -32.34 25.13
C ALA A 304 -13.89 -31.16 25.59
N GLN A 305 -12.57 -31.32 25.59
CA GLN A 305 -11.63 -30.25 25.92
C GLN A 305 -11.58 -29.20 24.80
N VAL A 306 -11.58 -29.65 23.54
CA VAL A 306 -11.57 -28.75 22.37
C VAL A 306 -12.89 -28.00 22.27
N GLN A 307 -14.03 -28.67 22.50
CA GLN A 307 -15.35 -28.02 22.57
C GLN A 307 -15.40 -26.96 23.68
N ALA A 308 -14.87 -27.26 24.87
CA ALA A 308 -14.80 -26.31 25.99
C ALA A 308 -13.86 -25.12 25.69
N ASN A 309 -12.77 -25.34 24.96
CA ASN A 309 -11.87 -24.27 24.52
C ASN A 309 -12.54 -23.37 23.46
N MET A 310 -13.28 -23.95 22.50
CA MET A 310 -14.06 -23.18 21.53
C MET A 310 -15.15 -22.34 22.19
N ALA A 311 -15.84 -22.87 23.22
CA ALA A 311 -16.81 -22.08 23.99
C ALA A 311 -16.15 -20.85 24.63
N LYS A 312 -14.97 -20.99 25.25
CA LYS A 312 -14.21 -19.87 25.84
C LYS A 312 -13.78 -18.84 24.79
N ILE A 313 -13.34 -19.29 23.61
CA ILE A 313 -12.99 -18.40 22.49
C ILE A 313 -14.24 -17.60 22.07
N LEU A 314 -15.37 -18.27 21.86
CA LEU A 314 -16.62 -17.60 21.50
C LEU A 314 -17.08 -16.58 22.54
N ASP A 315 -16.98 -16.90 23.83
CA ASP A 315 -17.38 -15.96 24.88
C ASP A 315 -16.45 -14.73 24.96
N ALA A 316 -15.15 -14.91 24.70
CA ALA A 316 -14.22 -13.79 24.59
C ALA A 316 -14.49 -12.93 23.33
N LEU A 317 -14.88 -13.55 22.21
CA LEU A 317 -15.27 -12.83 20.99
C LEU A 317 -16.56 -12.01 21.21
N LYS A 318 -17.57 -12.58 21.89
CA LYS A 318 -18.79 -11.85 22.29
C LYS A 318 -18.51 -10.67 23.22
N GLN A 319 -17.43 -10.71 24.00
CA GLN A 319 -16.98 -9.61 24.85
C GLN A 319 -16.15 -8.54 24.09
N GLY A 320 -16.09 -8.60 22.76
CA GLY A 320 -15.33 -7.66 21.92
C GLY A 320 -13.90 -8.08 21.62
N GLY A 321 -13.53 -9.34 21.89
CA GLY A 321 -12.22 -9.90 21.52
C GLY A 321 -11.99 -9.87 20.00
N SER A 322 -10.76 -9.56 19.58
CA SER A 322 -10.40 -9.48 18.16
C SER A 322 -10.38 -10.88 17.51
N PHE A 323 -11.31 -11.14 16.59
CA PHE A 323 -11.37 -12.40 15.84
C PHE A 323 -10.05 -12.75 15.16
N VAL A 324 -9.43 -11.79 14.48
CA VAL A 324 -8.11 -11.94 13.82
C VAL A 324 -7.00 -12.30 14.83
N GLY A 325 -7.04 -11.74 16.04
CA GLY A 325 -6.11 -12.08 17.12
C GLY A 325 -6.28 -13.51 17.61
N TYR A 326 -7.52 -13.91 17.92
CA TYR A 326 -7.84 -15.28 18.34
C TYR A 326 -7.54 -16.30 17.24
N ALA A 327 -7.81 -15.99 15.97
CA ALA A 327 -7.48 -16.84 14.85
C ALA A 327 -5.96 -17.03 14.71
N ARG A 328 -5.15 -15.97 14.80
CA ARG A 328 -3.68 -16.08 14.77
C ARG A 328 -3.09 -16.86 15.94
N GLN A 329 -3.71 -16.76 17.12
CA GLN A 329 -3.17 -17.36 18.35
C GLN A 329 -3.60 -18.83 18.54
N PHE A 330 -4.83 -19.17 18.15
CA PHE A 330 -5.43 -20.47 18.47
C PHE A 330 -5.82 -21.30 17.25
N SER A 331 -6.12 -20.71 16.08
CA SER A 331 -6.61 -21.48 14.93
C SER A 331 -5.50 -22.40 14.38
N GLU A 332 -5.86 -23.65 14.11
CA GLU A 332 -5.01 -24.66 13.49
C GLU A 332 -5.20 -24.72 11.96
N ALA A 333 -6.08 -23.88 11.40
CA ALA A 333 -6.26 -23.75 9.95
C ALA A 333 -5.06 -23.06 9.27
N SER A 334 -4.82 -23.36 7.99
CA SER A 334 -3.78 -22.69 7.19
C SER A 334 -3.97 -21.18 7.06
N THR A 335 -5.19 -20.68 7.25
CA THR A 335 -5.52 -19.24 7.23
C THR A 335 -5.22 -18.53 8.55
N ALA A 336 -4.81 -19.23 9.62
CA ALA A 336 -4.46 -18.63 10.91
C ALA A 336 -3.46 -17.46 10.78
N ALA A 337 -2.43 -17.62 9.94
CA ALA A 337 -1.44 -16.57 9.67
C ALA A 337 -2.05 -15.25 9.14
N VAL A 338 -3.08 -15.36 8.28
CA VAL A 338 -3.83 -14.21 7.74
C VAL A 338 -5.03 -13.80 8.61
N GLY A 339 -5.16 -14.34 9.83
CA GLY A 339 -6.24 -13.97 10.74
C GLY A 339 -7.51 -14.81 10.61
N GLY A 340 -7.41 -16.01 10.03
CA GLY A 340 -8.54 -16.90 9.79
C GLY A 340 -9.35 -16.55 8.54
N ASP A 341 -8.95 -15.54 7.77
CA ASP A 341 -9.68 -15.06 6.60
C ASP A 341 -9.75 -16.13 5.49
N LEU A 342 -10.98 -16.55 5.15
CA LEU A 342 -11.28 -17.43 4.01
C LEU A 342 -11.58 -16.62 2.73
N GLY A 343 -11.74 -15.29 2.84
CA GLY A 343 -12.20 -14.44 1.76
C GLY A 343 -13.68 -14.65 1.42
N TRP A 344 -14.05 -14.30 0.17
CA TRP A 344 -15.39 -14.54 -0.37
C TRP A 344 -15.57 -16.01 -0.74
N VAL A 345 -16.41 -16.72 0.01
CA VAL A 345 -16.75 -18.13 -0.21
C VAL A 345 -18.25 -18.30 -0.42
N ARG A 346 -18.64 -19.25 -1.28
CA ARG A 346 -20.03 -19.72 -1.36
C ARG A 346 -20.26 -20.87 -0.39
N PRO A 347 -21.44 -21.01 0.23
CA PRO A 347 -21.71 -22.10 1.16
C PRO A 347 -21.47 -23.49 0.57
N GLU A 348 -21.69 -23.70 -0.74
CA GLU A 348 -21.46 -24.98 -1.42
C GLU A 348 -19.97 -25.37 -1.56
N MET A 349 -19.04 -24.47 -1.23
CA MET A 349 -17.60 -24.76 -1.17
C MET A 349 -17.15 -25.25 0.22
N LEU A 350 -18.02 -25.16 1.24
CA LEU A 350 -17.73 -25.55 2.61
C LEU A 350 -18.33 -26.93 2.93
N PRO A 351 -17.79 -27.65 3.94
CA PRO A 351 -18.46 -28.80 4.54
C PRO A 351 -19.91 -28.49 4.92
N GLU A 352 -20.81 -29.47 4.76
CA GLU A 352 -22.26 -29.27 4.89
C GLU A 352 -22.66 -28.66 6.25
N GLN A 353 -21.96 -29.03 7.33
CA GLN A 353 -22.21 -28.48 8.68
C GLN A 353 -21.93 -26.97 8.74
N LEU A 354 -20.90 -26.49 8.04
CA LEU A 354 -20.56 -25.08 7.93
C LEU A 354 -21.48 -24.36 6.95
N SER A 355 -21.79 -24.98 5.79
CA SER A 355 -22.76 -24.50 4.80
C SER A 355 -24.12 -24.18 5.44
N ALA A 356 -24.68 -25.14 6.19
CA ALA A 356 -25.99 -25.01 6.83
C ALA A 356 -26.04 -23.87 7.85
N VAL A 357 -24.98 -23.68 8.64
CA VAL A 357 -24.87 -22.57 9.59
C VAL A 357 -24.70 -21.25 8.85
N LEU A 358 -23.78 -21.17 7.88
CA LEU A 358 -23.45 -19.95 7.14
C LEU A 358 -24.66 -19.34 6.43
N ARG A 359 -25.52 -20.16 5.82
CA ARG A 359 -26.77 -19.72 5.16
C ARG A 359 -27.77 -19.03 6.10
N THR A 360 -27.63 -19.18 7.41
CA THR A 360 -28.48 -18.54 8.42
C THR A 360 -27.87 -17.28 9.02
N MET A 361 -26.62 -16.96 8.68
CA MET A 361 -25.86 -15.86 9.26
C MET A 361 -25.91 -14.59 8.40
N GLY A 362 -25.99 -13.44 9.06
CA GLY A 362 -25.83 -12.12 8.44
C GLY A 362 -24.47 -11.46 8.73
N PRO A 363 -24.13 -10.35 8.04
CA PRO A 363 -22.93 -9.55 8.34
C PRO A 363 -22.80 -9.17 9.82
N GLY A 364 -21.59 -9.27 10.35
CA GLY A 364 -21.24 -9.00 11.75
C GLY A 364 -21.53 -10.16 12.72
N GLN A 365 -22.11 -11.28 12.28
CA GLN A 365 -22.45 -12.40 13.16
C GLN A 365 -21.31 -13.41 13.32
N ILE A 366 -21.25 -14.04 14.50
CA ILE A 366 -20.30 -15.11 14.85
C ILE A 366 -21.09 -16.37 15.24
N SER A 367 -20.69 -17.53 14.71
CA SER A 367 -21.39 -18.80 14.93
C SER A 367 -21.12 -19.39 16.32
N ALA A 368 -21.97 -20.33 16.73
CA ALA A 368 -21.58 -21.31 17.74
C ALA A 368 -20.43 -22.21 17.22
N PRO A 369 -19.68 -22.94 18.08
CA PRO A 369 -18.71 -23.92 17.61
C PRO A 369 -19.40 -25.06 16.84
N VAL A 370 -19.16 -25.12 15.54
CA VAL A 370 -19.75 -26.11 14.64
C VAL A 370 -18.85 -27.34 14.60
N LYS A 371 -19.42 -28.54 14.82
CA LYS A 371 -18.67 -29.79 14.68
C LYS A 371 -18.41 -30.07 13.20
N VAL A 372 -17.14 -30.31 12.85
CA VAL A 372 -16.72 -30.68 11.49
C VAL A 372 -15.88 -31.96 11.53
N GLN A 373 -15.57 -32.53 10.36
CA GLN A 373 -14.68 -33.69 10.28
C GLN A 373 -13.30 -33.34 10.85
N GLY A 374 -12.89 -34.04 11.89
CA GLY A 374 -11.57 -33.87 12.52
C GLY A 374 -11.46 -32.71 13.51
N GLY A 375 -12.53 -31.95 13.80
CA GLY A 375 -12.42 -30.75 14.64
C GLY A 375 -13.72 -30.03 14.97
N TYR A 376 -13.57 -28.76 15.30
CA TYR A 376 -14.64 -27.76 15.42
C TYR A 376 -14.21 -26.49 14.70
N SER A 377 -15.16 -25.74 14.16
CA SER A 377 -14.93 -24.39 13.61
C SER A 377 -15.86 -23.35 14.24
N ILE A 378 -15.38 -22.12 14.41
CA ILE A 378 -16.20 -20.93 14.64
C ILE A 378 -16.07 -20.05 13.40
N LEU A 379 -17.22 -19.69 12.81
CA LEU A 379 -17.29 -18.79 11.67
C LEU A 379 -17.64 -17.37 12.13
N ALA A 380 -17.10 -16.36 11.45
CA ALA A 380 -17.55 -14.98 11.54
C ALA A 380 -17.85 -14.45 10.14
N VAL A 381 -19.08 -14.00 9.90
CA VAL A 381 -19.46 -13.37 8.62
C VAL A 381 -19.15 -11.89 8.72
N GLN A 382 -18.21 -11.42 7.91
CA GLN A 382 -17.84 -10.01 7.84
C GLN A 382 -18.78 -9.24 6.91
N ASP A 383 -19.11 -9.83 5.76
CA ASP A 383 -20.03 -9.26 4.77
C ASP A 383 -20.69 -10.37 3.91
N THR A 384 -21.73 -10.02 3.17
CA THR A 384 -22.50 -10.92 2.30
C THR A 384 -22.84 -10.21 0.99
N ARG A 385 -22.65 -10.86 -0.15
CA ARG A 385 -22.99 -10.31 -1.48
C ARG A 385 -23.65 -11.37 -2.36
N LYS A 386 -24.22 -10.94 -3.49
CA LYS A 386 -24.68 -11.86 -4.55
C LYS A 386 -23.81 -11.69 -5.79
N VAL A 387 -23.43 -12.82 -6.39
CA VAL A 387 -22.51 -12.85 -7.53
C VAL A 387 -23.19 -12.26 -8.78
N LEU A 388 -22.51 -11.33 -9.46
CA LEU A 388 -22.98 -10.68 -10.70
C LEU A 388 -24.39 -10.07 -10.60
N THR A 389 -24.67 -9.43 -9.46
CA THR A 389 -25.89 -8.64 -9.21
C THR A 389 -25.50 -7.40 -8.43
N ALA A 390 -26.18 -6.28 -8.67
CA ALA A 390 -25.99 -5.06 -7.87
C ALA A 390 -26.32 -5.38 -6.41
N ASP A 391 -25.38 -5.07 -5.51
CA ASP A 391 -25.71 -4.92 -4.09
C ASP A 391 -26.34 -3.52 -3.92
N PRO A 392 -27.57 -3.40 -3.41
CA PRO A 392 -28.20 -2.11 -3.18
C PRO A 392 -27.39 -1.17 -2.26
N ARG A 393 -26.45 -1.70 -1.46
CA ARG A 393 -25.53 -0.93 -0.61
C ARG A 393 -24.38 -0.28 -1.39
N ASP A 394 -24.14 -0.71 -2.62
CA ASP A 394 -23.15 -0.10 -3.51
C ASP A 394 -23.67 1.11 -4.27
N ALA A 395 -24.98 1.38 -4.12
CA ALA A 395 -25.62 2.55 -4.67
C ALA A 395 -24.93 3.85 -4.23
N VAL A 396 -24.60 4.67 -5.23
CA VAL A 396 -24.08 6.02 -5.04
C VAL A 396 -25.27 6.97 -4.97
N LEU A 397 -25.41 7.66 -3.84
CA LEU A 397 -26.52 8.54 -3.54
C LEU A 397 -26.12 10.01 -3.71
N ALA A 398 -27.05 10.78 -4.27
CA ALA A 398 -27.09 12.23 -4.10
C ALA A 398 -28.11 12.53 -2.99
N LEU A 399 -27.67 13.20 -1.93
CA LEU A 399 -28.45 13.40 -0.70
C LEU A 399 -28.61 14.90 -0.42
N LYS A 400 -29.81 15.29 0.03
CA LYS A 400 -30.01 16.54 0.78
C LYS A 400 -30.25 16.20 2.25
N GLN A 401 -29.40 16.72 3.13
CA GLN A 401 -29.64 16.76 4.57
C GLN A 401 -30.38 18.04 4.93
N ILE A 402 -31.44 17.91 5.73
CA ILE A 402 -32.12 19.02 6.41
C ILE A 402 -31.88 18.85 7.91
N SER A 403 -31.35 19.86 8.59
CA SER A 403 -31.09 19.80 10.04
C SER A 403 -31.75 20.96 10.77
N ILE A 404 -32.45 20.65 11.87
CA ILE A 404 -33.08 21.60 12.77
C ILE A 404 -32.39 21.57 14.14
N SER A 405 -32.26 22.74 14.77
CA SER A 405 -31.67 22.89 16.10
C SER A 405 -32.73 23.27 17.13
N PHE A 406 -32.46 22.99 18.41
CA PHE A 406 -33.34 23.33 19.52
C PHE A 406 -32.64 24.30 20.50
N PRO A 407 -33.37 25.23 21.14
CA PRO A 407 -32.82 26.03 22.22
C PRO A 407 -32.27 25.15 23.35
N LYS A 408 -31.13 25.55 23.93
CA LYS A 408 -30.51 24.83 25.05
C LYS A 408 -31.49 24.69 26.22
N GLY A 409 -31.68 23.48 26.72
CA GLY A 409 -32.62 23.16 27.80
C GLY A 409 -34.05 22.82 27.36
N THR A 410 -34.31 22.68 26.05
CA THR A 410 -35.61 22.18 25.55
C THR A 410 -35.85 20.75 26.05
N SER A 411 -37.00 20.49 26.70
CA SER A 411 -37.36 19.14 27.14
C SER A 411 -37.80 18.24 25.96
N PRO A 412 -37.63 16.91 26.04
CA PRO A 412 -38.12 15.99 25.01
C PRO A 412 -39.61 16.16 24.71
N THR A 413 -40.43 16.35 25.75
CA THR A 413 -41.88 16.60 25.65
C THR A 413 -42.24 17.91 24.93
N ALA A 414 -41.38 18.93 24.99
CA ALA A 414 -41.57 20.19 24.28
C ALA A 414 -41.08 20.12 22.82
N ALA A 415 -40.07 19.27 22.54
CA ALA A 415 -39.56 19.04 21.19
C ALA A 415 -40.49 18.13 20.36
N GLU A 416 -41.18 17.18 20.98
CA GLU A 416 -41.99 16.16 20.29
C GLU A 416 -43.02 16.71 19.28
N PRO A 417 -43.80 17.77 19.56
CA PRO A 417 -44.72 18.36 18.58
C PRO A 417 -44.02 19.07 17.40
N VAL A 418 -42.76 19.48 17.57
CA VAL A 418 -41.92 20.01 16.48
C VAL A 418 -41.40 18.85 15.64
N LEU A 419 -40.90 17.79 16.28
CA LEU A 419 -40.38 16.59 15.62
C LEU A 419 -41.44 15.85 14.80
N GLN A 420 -42.67 15.73 15.31
CA GLN A 420 -43.78 15.14 14.56
C GLN A 420 -44.13 15.97 13.31
N ARG A 421 -44.18 17.30 13.42
CA ARG A 421 -44.40 18.19 12.26
C ARG A 421 -43.24 18.13 11.27
N PHE A 422 -42.00 18.07 11.74
CA PHE A 422 -40.81 17.96 10.89
C PHE A 422 -40.78 16.62 10.14
N ALA A 423 -41.12 15.51 10.81
CA ALA A 423 -41.28 14.19 10.18
C ALA A 423 -42.37 14.20 9.09
N ALA A 424 -43.53 14.79 9.38
CA ALA A 424 -44.63 14.89 8.42
C ALA A 424 -44.26 15.77 7.21
N ALA A 425 -43.61 16.91 7.44
CA ALA A 425 -43.12 17.79 6.38
C ALA A 425 -42.08 17.09 5.49
N ALA A 426 -41.11 16.38 6.09
CA ALA A 426 -40.13 15.58 5.37
C ALA A 426 -40.77 14.51 4.46
N GLN A 427 -41.74 13.76 4.97
CA GLN A 427 -42.46 12.74 4.20
C GLN A 427 -43.37 13.34 3.10
N GLY A 428 -43.98 14.50 3.36
CA GLY A 428 -44.82 15.23 2.41
C GLY A 428 -44.06 16.12 1.42
N SER A 429 -42.72 16.11 1.45
CA SER A 429 -41.86 17.07 0.72
C SER A 429 -41.93 17.01 -0.80
N GLY A 430 -42.39 15.88 -1.38
CA GLY A 430 -42.26 15.61 -2.81
C GLY A 430 -40.81 15.40 -3.27
N GLY A 431 -39.89 15.15 -2.34
CA GLY A 431 -38.46 14.96 -2.62
C GLY A 431 -37.63 16.24 -2.53
N CYS A 432 -36.47 16.24 -3.19
CA CYS A 432 -35.42 17.24 -2.94
C CYS A 432 -35.72 18.68 -3.38
N GLY A 433 -36.80 18.92 -4.13
CA GLY A 433 -37.32 20.27 -4.40
C GLY A 433 -38.03 20.89 -3.19
N GLY A 434 -38.60 20.08 -2.29
CA GLY A 434 -39.25 20.56 -1.07
C GLY A 434 -38.30 20.83 0.09
N ALA A 435 -37.06 20.32 0.03
CA ALA A 435 -36.10 20.36 1.14
C ALA A 435 -35.78 21.79 1.63
N ASP A 436 -35.58 22.72 0.70
CA ASP A 436 -35.20 24.11 1.01
C ASP A 436 -36.38 24.88 1.63
N LYS A 437 -37.62 24.52 1.26
CA LYS A 437 -38.83 25.04 1.91
C LYS A 437 -38.97 24.53 3.34
N ILE A 438 -38.73 23.24 3.58
CA ILE A 438 -38.80 22.66 4.94
C ILE A 438 -37.74 23.30 5.85
N ALA A 439 -36.53 23.53 5.34
CA ALA A 439 -35.52 24.25 6.10
C ALA A 439 -35.98 25.67 6.47
N ALA A 440 -36.61 26.41 5.54
CA ALA A 440 -37.18 27.73 5.84
C ALA A 440 -38.33 27.66 6.87
N ASP A 441 -39.28 26.72 6.71
CA ASP A 441 -40.45 26.53 7.57
C ASP A 441 -40.08 26.13 9.02
N PHE A 442 -38.90 25.52 9.23
CA PHE A 442 -38.42 25.05 10.54
C PHE A 442 -37.14 25.78 11.04
N HIS A 443 -36.70 26.85 10.37
CA HIS A 443 -35.45 27.57 10.67
C HIS A 443 -34.20 26.65 10.73
N GLY A 444 -34.15 25.66 9.84
CA GLY A 444 -33.05 24.71 9.71
C GLY A 444 -32.08 25.04 8.57
N ASP A 445 -31.01 24.25 8.49
CA ASP A 445 -29.99 24.30 7.45
C ASP A 445 -30.18 23.18 6.42
N VAL A 446 -29.76 23.43 5.17
CA VAL A 446 -29.66 22.40 4.11
C VAL A 446 -28.22 22.18 3.71
N VAL A 447 -27.79 20.92 3.69
CA VAL A 447 -26.51 20.50 3.11
C VAL A 447 -26.80 19.52 1.97
N THR A 448 -26.22 19.76 0.78
CA THR A 448 -26.28 18.82 -0.35
C THR A 448 -24.98 18.04 -0.41
N SER A 449 -25.04 16.75 -0.73
CA SER A 449 -23.87 15.87 -0.84
C SER A 449 -24.09 14.85 -1.94
N ASP A 450 -23.31 14.98 -3.01
CA ASP A 450 -23.32 14.08 -4.16
C ASP A 450 -22.18 13.06 -4.03
N GLY A 451 -22.41 11.82 -4.47
CA GLY A 451 -21.38 10.79 -4.47
C GLY A 451 -21.27 9.95 -3.18
N VAL A 452 -22.27 10.01 -2.29
CA VAL A 452 -22.26 9.29 -1.01
C VAL A 452 -22.62 7.82 -1.24
N LYS A 453 -21.69 6.90 -1.05
CA LYS A 453 -21.99 5.46 -1.14
C LYS A 453 -22.83 5.01 0.05
N LEU A 454 -23.88 4.23 -0.20
CA LEU A 454 -24.74 3.73 0.88
C LEU A 454 -23.95 2.86 1.89
N ARG A 455 -23.00 2.03 1.44
CA ARG A 455 -22.13 1.21 2.31
C ARG A 455 -21.25 2.02 3.29
N ASP A 456 -20.97 3.29 3.00
CA ASP A 456 -20.12 4.15 3.85
C ASP A 456 -20.93 4.83 4.98
N LEU A 457 -22.27 4.69 4.97
CA LEU A 457 -23.14 5.22 6.02
C LEU A 457 -23.20 4.29 7.26
N PRO A 458 -23.53 4.81 8.47
CA PRO A 458 -23.78 3.99 9.65
C PRO A 458 -24.86 2.90 9.42
N PRO A 459 -24.73 1.69 10.01
CA PRO A 459 -25.61 0.55 9.71
C PRO A 459 -27.12 0.82 9.85
N ALA A 460 -27.53 1.63 10.83
CA ALA A 460 -28.94 2.00 11.01
C ALA A 460 -29.49 2.85 9.84
N LEU A 461 -28.65 3.71 9.24
CA LEU A 461 -29.01 4.45 8.02
C LEU A 461 -28.97 3.54 6.80
N GLN A 462 -28.02 2.61 6.71
CA GLN A 462 -28.01 1.60 5.63
C GLN A 462 -29.32 0.81 5.58
N GLN A 463 -29.76 0.27 6.72
CA GLN A 463 -31.00 -0.52 6.84
C GLN A 463 -32.24 0.30 6.46
N MET A 464 -32.31 1.56 6.89
CA MET A 464 -33.43 2.44 6.58
C MET A 464 -33.44 2.90 5.11
N MET A 465 -32.28 3.22 4.53
CA MET A 465 -32.16 3.81 3.19
C MET A 465 -32.04 2.79 2.06
N THR A 466 -31.67 1.54 2.35
CA THR A 466 -31.62 0.45 1.35
C THR A 466 -32.93 0.32 0.56
N PRO A 467 -34.12 0.18 1.20
CA PRO A 467 -35.40 0.08 0.47
C PRO A 467 -35.94 1.42 -0.05
N MET A 468 -35.29 2.56 0.24
CA MET A 468 -35.80 3.88 -0.13
C MET A 468 -35.52 4.25 -1.58
N GLN A 469 -36.51 4.89 -2.20
CA GLN A 469 -36.47 5.38 -3.57
C GLN A 469 -36.08 6.87 -3.65
N VAL A 470 -35.70 7.33 -4.84
CA VAL A 470 -35.48 8.76 -5.11
C VAL A 470 -36.76 9.55 -4.81
N GLY A 471 -36.60 10.67 -4.11
CA GLY A 471 -37.69 11.51 -3.59
C GLY A 471 -38.15 11.15 -2.18
N GLN A 472 -37.72 10.02 -1.60
CA GLN A 472 -38.09 9.65 -0.23
C GLN A 472 -37.14 10.25 0.82
N ALA A 473 -37.69 10.51 2.01
CA ALA A 473 -36.99 11.08 3.15
C ALA A 473 -36.89 10.06 4.30
N THR A 474 -35.76 10.06 5.03
CA THR A 474 -35.60 9.23 6.23
C THR A 474 -36.54 9.68 7.34
N ARG A 475 -36.74 8.82 8.35
CA ARG A 475 -37.25 9.30 9.65
C ARG A 475 -36.24 10.31 10.23
N PRO A 476 -36.67 11.31 11.03
CA PRO A 476 -35.74 12.19 11.72
C PRO A 476 -34.85 11.41 12.68
N PHE A 477 -33.57 11.75 12.74
CA PHE A 477 -32.56 11.14 13.62
C PHE A 477 -31.60 12.18 14.18
N GLY A 478 -30.96 11.89 15.32
CA GLY A 478 -30.12 12.83 16.06
C GLY A 478 -30.58 12.97 17.52
N SER A 479 -30.08 14.00 18.20
CA SER A 479 -30.40 14.36 19.58
C SER A 479 -30.99 15.78 19.62
N ILE A 480 -31.51 16.20 20.79
CA ILE A 480 -32.00 17.57 20.97
C ILE A 480 -30.80 18.53 21.15
N GLU A 481 -29.69 18.05 21.72
CA GLU A 481 -28.45 18.80 21.89
C GLU A 481 -27.69 19.05 20.58
N ASP A 482 -27.52 18.01 19.74
CA ASP A 482 -26.73 18.05 18.50
C ASP A 482 -27.57 18.38 17.25
N GLY A 483 -28.88 18.61 17.44
CA GLY A 483 -29.84 18.84 16.38
C GLY A 483 -30.34 17.55 15.70
N VAL A 484 -31.59 17.61 15.26
CA VAL A 484 -32.27 16.51 14.56
C VAL A 484 -32.23 16.75 13.06
N ARG A 485 -31.95 15.71 12.29
CA ARG A 485 -31.76 15.77 10.85
C ARG A 485 -32.55 14.71 10.10
N VAL A 486 -32.82 14.98 8.82
CA VAL A 486 -33.45 14.09 7.85
C VAL A 486 -32.57 14.08 6.60
N LEU A 487 -32.43 12.91 5.96
CA LEU A 487 -31.81 12.77 4.64
C LEU A 487 -32.89 12.50 3.59
N VAL A 488 -32.84 13.19 2.47
CA VAL A 488 -33.71 12.99 1.30
C VAL A 488 -32.85 12.48 0.14
N ILE A 489 -33.28 11.39 -0.50
CA ILE A 489 -32.57 10.82 -1.66
C ILE A 489 -32.94 11.64 -2.92
N CYS A 490 -31.99 12.37 -3.48
CA CYS A 490 -32.16 13.20 -4.68
C CYS A 490 -31.77 12.48 -5.96
N GLY A 491 -30.88 11.50 -5.85
CA GLY A 491 -30.42 10.65 -6.93
C GLY A 491 -29.85 9.36 -6.36
N ARG A 492 -29.91 8.29 -7.16
CA ARG A 492 -29.46 6.95 -6.78
C ARG A 492 -28.97 6.25 -8.05
N ASP A 493 -27.68 5.95 -8.10
CA ASP A 493 -27.05 5.15 -9.15
C ASP A 493 -26.64 3.81 -8.53
N GLU A 494 -27.24 2.70 -8.97
CA GLU A 494 -26.99 1.35 -8.42
C GLU A 494 -25.61 0.78 -8.80
N GLY A 495 -24.82 1.47 -9.63
CA GLY A 495 -23.49 1.01 -10.03
C GLY A 495 -23.54 -0.11 -11.06
N GLN A 496 -23.37 0.23 -12.34
CA GLN A 496 -23.43 -0.74 -13.44
C GLN A 496 -22.25 -1.75 -13.50
N SER A 497 -21.24 -1.63 -12.62
CA SER A 497 -19.99 -2.40 -12.73
C SER A 497 -20.11 -3.89 -12.43
N ASP A 498 -21.07 -4.29 -11.58
CA ASP A 498 -21.07 -5.61 -10.94
C ASP A 498 -22.34 -6.44 -11.23
N THR A 499 -23.19 -6.00 -12.16
CA THR A 499 -24.44 -6.69 -12.57
C THR A 499 -24.28 -7.61 -13.78
N GLU A 500 -23.24 -7.44 -14.58
CA GLU A 500 -23.05 -8.15 -15.85
C GLU A 500 -21.76 -8.97 -15.82
N ALA A 501 -21.80 -10.19 -16.37
CA ALA A 501 -20.60 -11.00 -16.49
C ALA A 501 -19.56 -10.28 -17.35
N PRO A 502 -18.26 -10.34 -17.01
CA PRO A 502 -17.23 -9.73 -17.84
C PRO A 502 -17.30 -10.28 -19.27
N THR A 503 -17.19 -9.37 -20.24
CA THR A 503 -17.26 -9.69 -21.67
C THR A 503 -16.17 -10.67 -22.08
N TYR A 504 -16.38 -11.35 -23.21
CA TYR A 504 -15.39 -12.26 -23.81
C TYR A 504 -13.98 -11.65 -23.84
N ASP A 505 -13.84 -10.43 -24.34
CA ASP A 505 -12.56 -9.73 -24.45
C ASP A 505 -11.92 -9.44 -23.09
N LYS A 506 -12.72 -9.13 -22.05
CA LYS A 506 -12.20 -8.92 -20.69
C LYS A 506 -11.65 -10.21 -20.09
N VAL A 507 -12.39 -11.32 -20.22
CA VAL A 507 -11.97 -12.63 -19.69
C VAL A 507 -10.77 -13.17 -20.48
N PHE A 508 -10.79 -13.05 -21.80
CA PHE A 508 -9.66 -13.40 -22.67
C PHE A 508 -8.41 -12.58 -22.31
N ALA A 509 -8.53 -11.26 -22.17
CA ALA A 509 -7.41 -10.40 -21.79
C ALA A 509 -6.83 -10.77 -20.42
N GLN A 510 -7.67 -11.06 -19.43
CA GLN A 510 -7.23 -11.51 -18.11
C GLN A 510 -6.47 -12.85 -18.18
N LEU A 511 -7.06 -13.88 -18.81
CA LEU A 511 -6.43 -15.19 -18.95
C LEU A 511 -5.10 -15.11 -19.73
N ASN A 512 -5.05 -14.24 -20.75
CA ASN A 512 -3.84 -14.01 -21.53
C ASN A 512 -2.76 -13.32 -20.67
N GLU A 513 -3.12 -12.27 -19.92
CA GLU A 513 -2.20 -11.59 -18.99
C GLU A 513 -1.69 -12.55 -17.90
N GLU A 514 -2.55 -13.39 -17.32
CA GLU A 514 -2.15 -14.41 -16.34
C GLU A 514 -1.15 -15.40 -16.93
N ARG A 515 -1.40 -15.92 -18.14
CA ARG A 515 -0.49 -16.86 -18.83
C ARG A 515 0.83 -16.22 -19.24
N VAL A 516 0.80 -14.99 -19.76
CA VAL A 516 1.99 -14.20 -20.07
C VAL A 516 2.82 -14.00 -18.81
N ASN A 517 2.22 -13.53 -17.71
CA ASN A 517 2.90 -13.35 -16.44
C ASN A 517 3.51 -14.65 -15.88
N LEU A 518 2.78 -15.78 -15.95
CA LEU A 518 3.30 -17.08 -15.54
C LEU A 518 4.48 -17.54 -16.39
N ARG A 519 4.43 -17.30 -17.71
CA ARG A 519 5.52 -17.65 -18.64
C ARG A 519 6.74 -16.72 -18.46
N SER A 520 6.53 -15.41 -18.27
CA SER A 520 7.56 -14.44 -17.89
C SER A 520 8.30 -14.84 -16.61
N ARG A 521 7.56 -15.24 -15.56
CA ARG A 521 8.16 -15.69 -14.29
C ARG A 521 8.90 -17.02 -14.41
N ARG A 522 8.46 -17.93 -15.30
CA ARG A 522 9.22 -19.15 -15.63
C ARG A 522 10.51 -18.79 -16.37
N TYR A 523 10.42 -18.00 -17.43
CA TYR A 523 11.57 -17.58 -18.23
C TYR A 523 12.67 -16.89 -17.39
N LEU A 524 12.31 -15.93 -16.53
CA LEU A 524 13.30 -15.27 -15.65
C LEU A 524 13.93 -16.24 -14.62
N ARG A 525 13.18 -17.24 -14.15
CA ARG A 525 13.72 -18.31 -13.29
C ARG A 525 14.70 -19.20 -14.05
N ASP A 526 14.38 -19.55 -15.29
CA ASP A 526 15.27 -20.33 -16.16
C ASP A 526 16.54 -19.54 -16.48
N LEU A 527 16.45 -18.24 -16.81
CA LEU A 527 17.62 -17.35 -16.95
C LEU A 527 18.52 -17.36 -15.71
N ARG A 528 17.95 -17.25 -14.50
CA ARG A 528 18.73 -17.31 -13.24
C ARG A 528 19.38 -18.68 -13.00
N ARG A 529 18.74 -19.77 -13.42
CA ARG A 529 19.26 -21.14 -13.29
C ARG A 529 20.42 -21.38 -14.26
N ASP A 530 20.30 -20.85 -15.47
CA ASP A 530 21.24 -21.11 -16.56
C ASP A 530 22.40 -20.09 -16.59
N ALA A 531 22.30 -18.99 -15.82
CA ALA A 531 23.34 -17.98 -15.69
C ALA A 531 24.51 -18.41 -14.80
N VAL A 532 25.73 -18.03 -15.20
CA VAL A 532 26.92 -18.12 -14.36
C VAL A 532 27.00 -16.85 -13.52
N ILE A 533 26.78 -17.00 -12.20
CA ILE A 533 26.80 -15.90 -11.23
C ILE A 533 27.89 -16.14 -10.19
N GLU A 534 28.93 -15.31 -10.19
CA GLU A 534 29.98 -15.31 -9.17
C GLU A 534 29.73 -14.19 -8.16
N PHE A 535 29.58 -14.51 -6.87
CA PHE A 535 29.56 -13.53 -5.78
C PHE A 535 30.98 -13.28 -5.26
N ARG A 536 31.29 -12.06 -4.81
CA ARG A 536 32.65 -11.60 -4.50
C ARG A 536 32.73 -10.82 -3.18
#